data_AF-A0A525D0B9-F1
#
_entry.id   AF-A0A525D0B9-F1
#
_cell.length_a   1.000
_cell.length_b   1.000
_cell.length_c   1.000
_cell.angle_alpha   90.00
_cell.angle_beta   90.00
_cell.angle_gamma   90.00
#
_symmetry.space_group_name_H-M   'P 1'
#
loop_
_entity.id
_entity.type
_entity.pdbx_description
1 polymer ?
#
loop_
_entity_poly.entity_id
_entity_poly.type
_entity_poly.pdbx_seq_one_letter_code
_entity_poly.pdbx_strand_id
1 'polypeptide(L)'
;RLLNQYFTSYTFYDLILFKRATWTSEIKTAIQQQLDRLELGVELLEFCLKDLHPPIELTGEYEEVVAATQLKEASLNNAKRQVNSLLSRKRVEKLREIGDARSYVIEKKSTAQGEARNYLLRYSGYQEGGNVMEEILYLDAAQKSLAGKKIYLVSPGSGIDDRLLYIENFVRGKK
;
A
#
# COMPACT_ATOMS: atom_id res chain seq x y z
N ARG A 1 -55.28 9.15 21.58
CA ARG A 1 -55.41 10.23 20.56
C ARG A 1 -54.05 10.75 20.09
N LEU A 2 -53.14 11.09 20.99
CA LEU A 2 -51.81 11.62 20.69
C LEU A 2 -51.00 10.72 19.74
N LEU A 3 -50.94 9.42 20.04
CA LEU A 3 -50.29 8.42 19.17
C LEU A 3 -50.82 8.42 17.72
N ASN A 4 -52.14 8.51 17.53
CA ASN A 4 -52.74 8.49 16.20
C ASN A 4 -52.37 9.75 15.37
N GLN A 5 -52.28 10.90 16.04
CA GLN A 5 -51.90 12.16 15.41
C GLN A 5 -50.43 12.15 14.94
N TYR A 6 -49.54 11.50 15.71
CA TYR A 6 -48.13 11.32 15.35
C TYR A 6 -47.93 10.27 14.24
N PHE A 7 -48.82 9.28 14.11
CA PHE A 7 -48.77 8.33 12.99
C PHE A 7 -49.22 8.96 11.66
N THR A 8 -50.12 9.94 11.70
CA THR A 8 -50.59 10.62 10.47
C THR A 8 -49.61 11.63 9.87
N SER A 9 -48.64 12.13 10.64
CA SER A 9 -47.68 13.15 10.16
C SER A 9 -46.45 12.57 9.44
N TYR A 10 -46.23 11.26 9.53
CA TYR A 10 -45.06 10.59 8.95
C TYR A 10 -45.51 9.48 8.00
N THR A 11 -44.83 9.36 6.86
CA THR A 11 -44.99 8.20 5.99
C THR A 11 -44.46 6.96 6.70
N PHE A 12 -45.19 5.86 6.56
CA PHE A 12 -44.81 4.56 7.12
C PHE A 12 -43.37 4.17 6.76
N TYR A 13 -42.95 4.48 5.52
CA TYR A 13 -41.60 4.23 4.98
C TYR A 13 -40.49 4.91 5.79
N ASP A 14 -40.62 6.21 6.09
CA ASP A 14 -39.58 6.97 6.82
C ASP A 14 -39.40 6.47 8.25
N LEU A 15 -40.48 5.97 8.85
CA LEU A 15 -40.52 5.52 10.24
C LEU A 15 -39.76 4.20 10.44
N ILE A 16 -39.82 3.31 9.45
CA ILE A 16 -39.09 2.04 9.46
C ILE A 16 -37.63 2.22 9.02
N LEU A 17 -37.38 3.04 8.00
CA LEU A 17 -36.05 3.11 7.36
C LEU A 17 -35.09 4.08 8.04
N PHE A 18 -35.57 5.24 8.50
CA PHE A 18 -34.68 6.34 8.92
C PHE A 18 -34.90 6.81 10.35
N LYS A 19 -36.15 6.87 10.83
CA LYS A 19 -36.52 7.69 11.98
C LYS A 19 -37.01 6.96 13.23
N ARG A 20 -36.89 5.63 13.31
CA ARG A 20 -37.39 4.87 14.48
C ARG A 20 -36.88 5.40 15.81
N ALA A 21 -35.56 5.63 15.93
CA ALA A 21 -34.95 6.10 17.18
C ALA A 21 -35.37 7.54 17.54
N THR A 22 -35.31 8.46 16.57
CA THR A 22 -35.70 9.86 16.77
C THR A 22 -37.18 9.99 17.13
N TRP A 23 -38.03 9.24 16.44
CA TRP A 23 -39.48 9.23 16.66
C TRP A 23 -39.87 8.65 18.02
N THR A 24 -39.21 7.57 18.43
CA THR A 24 -39.42 6.94 19.73
C THR A 24 -39.07 7.90 20.87
N SER A 25 -37.99 8.67 20.71
CA SER A 25 -37.60 9.73 21.64
C SER A 25 -38.63 10.87 21.70
N GLU A 26 -39.08 11.36 20.54
CA GLU A 26 -40.09 12.43 20.47
C GLU A 26 -41.41 12.03 21.15
N ILE A 27 -41.87 10.81 20.93
CA ILE A 27 -43.10 10.30 21.57
C ILE A 27 -42.92 10.11 23.07
N LYS A 28 -41.78 9.58 23.50
CA LYS A 28 -41.47 9.47 24.94
C LYS A 28 -41.58 10.84 25.61
N THR A 29 -40.99 11.87 25.02
CA THR A 29 -41.07 13.25 25.53
C THR A 29 -42.51 13.77 25.55
N ALA A 30 -43.26 13.56 24.47
CA ALA A 30 -44.65 14.02 24.38
C ALA A 30 -45.58 13.32 25.40
N ILE A 31 -45.37 12.03 25.66
CA ILE A 31 -46.12 11.29 26.68
C ILE A 31 -45.74 11.77 28.08
N GLN A 32 -44.44 11.95 28.36
CA GLN A 32 -43.99 12.47 29.65
C GLN A 32 -44.61 13.84 29.95
N GLN A 33 -44.59 14.76 28.99
CA GLN A 33 -45.20 16.09 29.13
C GLN A 33 -46.70 16.05 29.46
N GLN A 34 -47.43 15.05 28.98
CA GLN A 34 -48.84 14.86 29.34
C GLN A 34 -49.03 14.25 30.72
N LEU A 35 -48.18 13.31 31.12
CA LEU A 35 -48.20 12.72 32.46
C LEU A 35 -47.87 13.78 33.52
N ASP A 36 -46.91 14.66 33.23
CA ASP A 36 -46.54 15.79 34.09
C ASP A 36 -47.69 16.80 34.21
N ARG A 37 -48.38 17.10 33.10
CA ARG A 37 -49.56 17.99 33.09
C ARG A 37 -50.72 17.42 33.91
N LEU A 38 -50.84 16.11 33.99
CA LEU A 38 -51.87 15.42 34.77
C LEU A 38 -51.43 15.19 36.23
N GLU A 39 -50.23 15.65 36.62
CA GLU A 39 -49.67 15.53 37.98
C GLU A 39 -49.68 14.09 38.51
N LEU A 40 -49.52 13.10 37.63
CA LEU A 40 -49.64 11.68 37.99
C LEU A 40 -48.44 11.13 38.76
N GLY A 41 -47.32 11.87 38.82
CA GLY A 41 -46.10 11.44 39.51
C GLY A 41 -45.41 10.22 38.87
N VAL A 42 -45.68 9.93 37.60
CA VAL A 42 -45.14 8.77 36.86
C VAL A 42 -44.04 9.21 35.90
N GLU A 43 -42.90 8.53 35.96
CA GLU A 43 -41.78 8.72 35.02
C GLU A 43 -41.74 7.59 33.99
N LEU A 44 -41.66 7.97 32.71
CA LEU A 44 -41.56 7.03 31.61
C LEU A 44 -40.09 6.67 31.34
N LEU A 45 -39.70 5.46 31.74
CA LEU A 45 -38.32 4.96 31.59
C LEU A 45 -37.95 4.73 30.11
N GLU A 46 -38.82 4.06 29.36
CA GLU A 46 -38.55 3.74 27.95
C GLU A 46 -39.87 3.62 27.17
N PHE A 47 -39.86 4.14 25.95
CA PHE A 47 -40.89 3.86 24.95
C PHE A 47 -40.22 2.98 23.89
N CYS A 48 -40.82 1.85 23.56
CA CYS A 48 -40.33 0.97 22.50
C CYS A 48 -41.48 0.67 21.55
N LEU A 49 -41.30 1.02 20.28
CA LEU A 49 -42.19 0.62 19.21
C LEU A 49 -41.89 -0.84 18.87
N LYS A 50 -42.77 -1.80 19.22
CA LYS A 50 -42.51 -3.23 19.06
C LYS A 50 -42.29 -3.64 17.59
N ASP A 51 -43.37 -3.82 16.83
CA ASP A 51 -43.30 -4.41 15.50
C ASP A 51 -44.19 -3.63 14.53
N LEU A 52 -43.57 -3.07 13.48
CA LEU A 52 -44.27 -2.48 12.34
C LEU A 52 -44.10 -3.42 11.16
N HIS A 53 -45.19 -4.04 10.75
CA HIS A 53 -45.23 -4.85 9.54
C HIS A 53 -45.90 -4.07 8.42
N PRO A 54 -45.29 -4.02 7.21
CA PRO A 54 -45.97 -3.51 6.04
C PRO A 54 -47.27 -4.30 5.79
N PRO A 55 -48.34 -3.65 5.31
CA PRO A 55 -49.47 -4.36 4.74
C PRO A 55 -48.98 -5.25 3.58
N ILE A 56 -49.57 -6.44 3.44
CA ILE A 56 -49.13 -7.47 2.47
C ILE A 56 -49.11 -6.93 1.03
N GLU A 57 -50.01 -6.00 0.72
CA GLU A 57 -50.17 -5.36 -0.60
C GLU A 57 -48.97 -4.48 -1.01
N LEU A 58 -48.15 -4.00 -0.07
CA LEU A 58 -47.08 -3.00 -0.29
C LEU A 58 -45.65 -3.57 -0.22
N THR A 59 -45.50 -4.88 -0.12
CA THR A 59 -44.21 -5.55 0.13
C THR A 59 -43.21 -5.35 -1.02
N GLY A 60 -43.67 -5.43 -2.28
CA GLY A 60 -42.80 -5.31 -3.46
C GLY A 60 -42.19 -3.91 -3.63
N GLU A 61 -43.01 -2.86 -3.53
CA GLU A 61 -42.52 -1.47 -3.61
C GLU A 61 -41.58 -1.11 -2.45
N TYR A 62 -41.81 -1.68 -1.26
CA TYR A 62 -40.93 -1.51 -0.12
C TYR A 62 -39.55 -2.14 -0.35
N GLU A 63 -39.50 -3.37 -0.87
CA GLU A 63 -38.27 -4.06 -1.21
C GLU A 63 -37.45 -3.28 -2.25
N GLU A 64 -38.12 -2.69 -3.24
CA GLU A 64 -37.47 -1.86 -4.26
C GLU A 64 -36.82 -0.59 -3.67
N VAL A 65 -37.52 0.14 -2.79
CA VAL A 65 -36.96 1.36 -2.15
C VAL A 65 -35.77 1.02 -1.25
N VAL A 66 -35.85 -0.09 -0.51
CA VAL A 66 -34.74 -0.59 0.31
C VAL A 66 -33.55 -0.95 -0.57
N ALA A 67 -33.80 -1.73 -1.63
CA ALA A 67 -32.76 -2.13 -2.58
C ALA A 67 -32.11 -0.91 -3.24
N ALA A 68 -32.90 0.07 -3.69
CA ALA A 68 -32.40 1.30 -4.28
C ALA A 68 -31.54 2.12 -3.30
N THR A 69 -31.94 2.19 -2.03
CA THR A 69 -31.18 2.87 -0.99
C THR A 69 -29.84 2.17 -0.72
N GLN A 70 -29.86 0.84 -0.60
CA GLN A 70 -28.65 0.03 -0.44
C GLN A 70 -27.72 0.16 -1.64
N LEU A 71 -28.26 0.14 -2.87
CA LEU A 71 -27.49 0.32 -4.10
C LEU A 71 -26.85 1.71 -4.15
N LYS A 72 -27.58 2.76 -3.75
CA LYS A 72 -27.05 4.14 -3.66
C LYS A 72 -25.89 4.21 -2.66
N GLU A 73 -26.05 3.66 -1.46
CA GLU A 73 -25.00 3.63 -0.45
C GLU A 73 -23.78 2.83 -0.90
N ALA A 74 -24.00 1.66 -1.53
CA ALA A 74 -22.95 0.83 -2.09
C ALA A 74 -22.18 1.57 -3.21
N SER A 75 -22.89 2.26 -4.10
CA SER A 75 -22.30 3.06 -5.17
C SER A 75 -21.45 4.20 -4.62
N LEU A 76 -21.96 4.92 -3.62
CA LEU A 76 -21.23 6.01 -2.97
C LEU A 76 -19.98 5.49 -2.22
N ASN A 77 -20.08 4.33 -1.57
CA ASN A 77 -18.95 3.70 -0.92
C ASN A 77 -17.92 3.21 -1.95
N ASN A 78 -18.35 2.65 -3.09
CA ASN A 78 -17.48 2.27 -4.19
C ASN A 78 -16.68 3.46 -4.73
N ALA A 79 -17.35 4.59 -4.98
CA ALA A 79 -16.70 5.82 -5.43
C ALA A 79 -15.65 6.30 -4.42
N LYS A 80 -16.01 6.35 -3.13
CA LYS A 80 -15.06 6.69 -2.06
C LYS A 80 -13.86 5.75 -2.01
N ARG A 81 -14.09 4.43 -2.14
CA ARG A 81 -13.03 3.42 -2.17
C ARG A 81 -12.09 3.63 -3.35
N GLN A 82 -12.61 3.90 -4.54
CA GLN A 82 -11.78 4.17 -5.72
C GLN A 82 -10.90 5.41 -5.53
N VAL A 83 -11.48 6.53 -5.07
CA VAL A 83 -10.74 7.77 -4.80
C VAL A 83 -9.65 7.54 -3.75
N ASN A 84 -9.99 6.87 -2.64
CA ASN A 84 -9.04 6.57 -1.58
C ASN A 84 -7.92 5.64 -2.05
N SER A 85 -8.24 4.64 -2.88
CA SER A 85 -7.25 3.72 -3.47
C SER A 85 -6.27 4.46 -4.38
N LEU A 86 -6.78 5.32 -5.27
CA LEU A 86 -5.95 6.13 -6.17
C LEU A 86 -5.03 7.08 -5.38
N LEU A 87 -5.57 7.75 -4.36
CA LEU A 87 -4.78 8.66 -3.51
C LEU A 87 -3.69 7.91 -2.74
N SER A 88 -4.01 6.75 -2.18
CA SER A 88 -3.04 5.91 -1.47
C SER A 88 -1.93 5.44 -2.41
N ARG A 89 -2.29 4.96 -3.61
CA ARG A 89 -1.32 4.52 -4.63
C ARG A 89 -0.37 5.65 -5.02
N LYS A 90 -0.90 6.86 -5.26
CA LYS A 90 -0.09 8.04 -5.60
C LYS A 90 0.84 8.47 -4.46
N ARG A 91 0.41 8.34 -3.20
CA ARG A 91 1.27 8.59 -2.03
C ARG A 91 2.42 7.58 -1.94
N VAL A 92 2.13 6.30 -2.13
CA VAL A 92 3.15 5.24 -2.12
C VAL A 92 4.15 5.45 -3.25
N GLU A 93 3.68 5.77 -4.46
CA GLU A 93 4.52 6.07 -5.63
C GLU A 93 5.48 7.23 -5.35
N LYS A 94 4.96 8.35 -4.81
CA LYS A 94 5.79 9.49 -4.40
C LYS A 94 6.84 9.12 -3.35
N LEU A 95 6.46 8.37 -2.32
CA LEU A 95 7.39 7.95 -1.27
C LEU A 95 8.48 7.04 -1.81
N ARG A 96 8.12 6.15 -2.74
CA ARG A 96 9.08 5.29 -3.45
C ARG A 96 10.05 6.11 -4.27
N GLU A 97 9.57 7.06 -5.07
CA GLU A 97 10.44 7.94 -5.88
C GLU A 97 11.46 8.70 -5.01
N ILE A 98 11.01 9.25 -3.87
CA ILE A 98 11.90 9.92 -2.91
C ILE A 98 12.88 8.93 -2.29
N GLY A 99 12.42 7.72 -1.95
CA GLY A 99 13.26 6.65 -1.40
C GLY A 99 14.35 6.20 -2.38
N ASP A 100 13.99 6.02 -3.65
CA ASP A 100 14.90 5.63 -4.73
C ASP A 100 15.94 6.73 -4.97
N ALA A 101 15.52 8.00 -5.02
CA ALA A 101 16.43 9.14 -5.15
C ALA A 101 17.42 9.26 -3.98
N ARG A 102 16.95 9.06 -2.74
CA ARG A 102 17.82 9.06 -1.55
C ARG A 102 18.82 7.91 -1.59
N SER A 103 18.35 6.72 -1.96
CA SER A 103 19.18 5.53 -2.07
C SER A 103 20.27 5.72 -3.12
N TYR A 104 19.92 6.28 -4.28
CA TYR A 104 20.89 6.61 -5.34
C TYR A 104 21.99 7.55 -4.87
N VAL A 105 21.64 8.61 -4.13
CA VAL A 105 22.63 9.56 -3.59
C VAL A 105 23.56 8.87 -2.59
N ILE A 106 23.01 8.05 -1.68
CA ILE A 106 23.79 7.31 -0.69
C ILE A 106 24.72 6.31 -1.38
N GLU A 107 24.22 5.55 -2.34
CA GLU A 107 24.99 4.60 -3.13
C GLU A 107 26.11 5.31 -3.88
N LYS A 108 25.80 6.39 -4.61
CA LYS A 108 26.80 7.14 -5.38
C LYS A 108 27.89 7.70 -4.50
N LYS A 109 27.55 8.23 -3.32
CA LYS A 109 28.52 8.73 -2.34
C LYS A 109 29.37 7.60 -1.76
N SER A 110 28.76 6.48 -1.39
CA SER A 110 29.45 5.32 -0.83
C SER A 110 30.44 4.73 -1.84
N THR A 111 30.00 4.55 -3.09
CA THR A 111 30.85 4.06 -4.18
C THR A 111 32.02 5.00 -4.44
N ALA A 112 31.78 6.32 -4.55
CA ALA A 112 32.85 7.30 -4.75
C ALA A 112 33.86 7.31 -3.58
N GLN A 113 33.38 7.17 -2.33
CA GLN A 113 34.26 7.07 -1.15
C GLN A 113 35.07 5.77 -1.15
N GLY A 114 34.46 4.65 -1.55
CA GLY A 114 35.14 3.36 -1.70
C GLY A 114 36.21 3.40 -2.78
N GLU A 115 35.89 3.97 -3.94
CA GLU A 115 36.84 4.18 -5.05
C GLU A 115 38.00 5.08 -4.63
N ALA A 116 37.73 6.20 -3.95
CA ALA A 116 38.76 7.10 -3.46
C ALA A 116 39.71 6.39 -2.45
N ARG A 117 39.16 5.60 -1.51
CA ARG A 117 39.96 4.81 -0.58
C ARG A 117 40.80 3.77 -1.30
N ASN A 118 40.23 3.05 -2.26
CA ASN A 118 40.95 2.08 -3.07
C ASN A 118 42.09 2.72 -3.87
N TYR A 119 41.85 3.92 -4.42
CA TYR A 119 42.88 4.67 -5.13
C TYR A 119 44.03 5.05 -4.19
N LEU A 120 43.73 5.61 -3.02
CA LEU A 120 44.75 6.00 -2.04
C LEU A 120 45.60 4.80 -1.57
N LEU A 121 44.97 3.65 -1.33
CA LEU A 121 45.68 2.41 -0.96
C LEU A 121 46.60 1.91 -2.09
N ARG A 122 46.15 2.00 -3.35
CA ARG A 122 46.99 1.64 -4.50
C ARG A 122 48.14 2.63 -4.68
N TYR A 123 47.88 3.92 -4.47
CA TYR A 123 48.89 4.97 -4.57
C TYR A 123 49.98 4.81 -3.51
N SER A 124 49.63 4.54 -2.25
CA SER A 124 50.62 4.26 -1.20
C SER A 124 51.44 3.02 -1.53
N GLY A 125 50.79 1.95 -1.98
CA GLY A 125 51.48 0.73 -2.42
C GLY A 125 52.41 0.96 -3.62
N TYR A 126 52.06 1.87 -4.54
CA TYR A 126 52.93 2.26 -5.65
C TYR A 126 54.16 3.05 -5.18
N GLN A 127 54.00 3.98 -4.23
CA GLN A 127 55.12 4.72 -3.65
C GLN A 127 56.13 3.80 -2.95
N GLU A 128 55.67 2.73 -2.30
CA GLU A 128 56.54 1.78 -1.60
C GLU A 128 57.11 0.68 -2.52
N GLY A 129 56.34 0.21 -3.51
CA GLY A 129 56.65 -0.96 -4.32
C GLY A 129 57.27 -0.70 -5.70
N GLY A 130 57.26 0.56 -6.19
CA GLY A 130 57.89 0.94 -7.46
C GLY A 130 57.45 0.10 -8.67
N ASN A 131 58.42 -0.34 -9.50
CA ASN A 131 58.18 -1.06 -10.77
C ASN A 131 57.34 -2.34 -10.62
N VAL A 132 57.43 -3.06 -9.50
CA VAL A 132 56.69 -4.31 -9.29
C VAL A 132 55.18 -4.05 -9.19
N MET A 133 54.79 -2.91 -8.60
CA MET A 133 53.38 -2.55 -8.46
C MET A 133 52.78 -2.11 -9.81
N GLU A 134 53.59 -1.55 -10.71
CA GLU A 134 53.15 -1.19 -12.07
C GLU A 134 52.79 -2.44 -12.88
N GLU A 135 53.60 -3.49 -12.79
CA GLU A 135 53.36 -4.77 -13.46
C GLU A 135 52.11 -5.47 -12.91
N ILE A 136 51.90 -5.43 -11.58
CA ILE A 136 50.67 -5.96 -10.94
C ILE A 136 49.43 -5.18 -11.41
N LEU A 137 49.49 -3.85 -11.48
CA LEU A 137 48.37 -3.03 -11.95
C LEU A 137 48.04 -3.30 -13.42
N TYR A 138 49.06 -3.49 -14.25
CA TYR A 138 48.90 -3.88 -15.66
C TYR A 138 48.22 -5.25 -15.79
N LEU A 139 48.67 -6.24 -15.00
CA LEU A 139 48.07 -7.57 -14.98
C LEU A 139 46.63 -7.57 -14.42
N ASP A 140 46.32 -6.80 -13.37
CA ASP A 140 44.96 -6.62 -12.83
C ASP A 140 44.01 -5.97 -13.88
N ALA A 141 44.50 -4.96 -14.60
CA ALA A 141 43.74 -4.31 -15.66
C ALA A 141 43.51 -5.23 -16.86
N ALA A 142 44.53 -5.98 -17.29
CA ALA A 142 44.43 -6.98 -18.34
C ALA A 142 43.44 -8.08 -17.93
N GLN A 143 43.55 -8.61 -16.71
CA GLN A 143 42.64 -9.63 -16.17
C GLN A 143 41.18 -9.15 -16.17
N LYS A 144 40.91 -7.91 -15.74
CA LYS A 144 39.56 -7.33 -15.74
C LYS A 144 39.00 -7.14 -17.15
N SER A 145 39.79 -6.64 -18.08
CA SER A 145 39.39 -6.46 -19.49
C SER A 145 39.06 -7.79 -20.19
N LEU A 146 39.75 -8.84 -19.76
CA LEU A 146 39.64 -10.19 -20.29
C LEU A 146 38.61 -11.05 -19.54
N ALA A 147 38.05 -10.56 -18.42
CA ALA A 147 37.06 -11.29 -17.64
C ALA A 147 35.82 -11.60 -18.49
N GLY A 148 35.44 -12.89 -18.55
CA GLY A 148 34.30 -13.37 -19.33
C GLY A 148 34.57 -13.60 -20.83
N LYS A 149 35.80 -13.41 -21.30
CA LYS A 149 36.20 -13.70 -22.70
C LYS A 149 36.97 -15.03 -22.77
N LYS A 150 36.71 -15.82 -23.82
CA LYS A 150 37.52 -17.02 -24.13
C LYS A 150 38.85 -16.56 -24.74
N ILE A 151 39.96 -16.83 -24.08
CA ILE A 151 41.30 -16.50 -24.57
C ILE A 151 41.95 -17.76 -25.10
N TYR A 152 42.59 -17.61 -26.26
CA TYR A 152 43.40 -18.64 -26.90
C TYR A 152 44.85 -18.15 -26.95
N LEU A 153 45.75 -18.83 -26.23
CA LEU A 153 47.18 -18.56 -26.28
C LEU A 153 47.81 -19.46 -27.34
N VAL A 154 48.37 -18.89 -28.40
CA VAL A 154 49.06 -19.62 -29.46
C VAL A 154 50.56 -19.33 -29.35
N SER A 155 51.37 -20.35 -29.11
CA SER A 155 52.83 -20.23 -29.08
C SER A 155 53.40 -20.27 -30.50
N PRO A 156 54.16 -19.26 -30.95
CA PRO A 156 54.74 -19.28 -32.29
C PRO A 156 56.02 -20.13 -32.26
N GLY A 157 55.95 -21.38 -32.71
CA GLY A 157 57.17 -22.16 -32.91
C GLY A 157 57.11 -23.69 -32.91
N SER A 158 55.95 -24.33 -32.79
CA SER A 158 55.88 -25.78 -32.94
C SER A 158 54.61 -26.15 -33.70
N GLY A 159 54.78 -26.46 -34.99
CA GLY A 159 53.76 -27.22 -35.70
C GLY A 159 53.52 -28.52 -34.94
N ILE A 160 52.24 -28.78 -34.66
CA ILE A 160 51.62 -29.92 -33.97
C ILE A 160 50.98 -29.53 -32.62
N ASP A 161 49.65 -29.64 -32.67
CA ASP A 161 48.61 -29.70 -31.64
C ASP A 161 48.13 -28.37 -31.03
N ASP A 162 46.95 -27.93 -31.52
CA ASP A 162 46.11 -26.86 -30.96
C ASP A 162 45.62 -27.23 -29.56
N ARG A 163 46.52 -27.27 -28.58
CA ARG A 163 46.13 -27.25 -27.17
C ARG A 163 45.68 -25.84 -26.82
N LEU A 164 44.41 -25.57 -27.08
CA LEU A 164 43.66 -24.43 -26.56
C LEU A 164 43.76 -24.45 -25.03
N LEU A 165 44.76 -23.77 -24.47
CA LEU A 165 44.90 -23.62 -23.03
C LEU A 165 43.81 -22.67 -22.55
N TYR A 166 42.72 -23.24 -22.05
CA TYR A 166 41.68 -22.50 -21.36
C TYR A 166 42.24 -21.91 -20.06
N ILE A 167 42.33 -20.58 -20.01
CA ILE A 167 42.86 -19.84 -18.86
C ILE A 167 41.96 -19.96 -17.61
N GLU A 168 40.78 -20.59 -17.72
CA GLU A 168 39.88 -20.83 -16.59
C GLU A 168 40.56 -21.59 -15.43
N ASN A 169 41.61 -22.38 -15.71
CA ASN A 169 42.33 -23.16 -14.70
C ASN A 169 43.65 -22.54 -14.21
N PHE A 170 44.15 -21.44 -14.79
CA PHE A 170 45.41 -20.83 -14.35
C PHE A 170 45.20 -19.76 -13.27
N VAL A 171 44.02 -19.13 -13.24
CA VAL A 171 43.68 -18.06 -12.27
C VAL A 171 43.07 -18.61 -10.98
N ARG A 172 42.47 -19.80 -11.02
CA ARG A 172 42.09 -20.54 -9.82
C ARG A 172 43.22 -21.52 -9.52
N GLY A 173 44.06 -21.18 -8.55
CA GLY A 173 45.04 -22.10 -7.95
C GLY A 173 44.36 -23.30 -7.26
N LYS A 174 43.72 -24.16 -8.05
CA LYS A 174 43.36 -25.51 -7.66
C LYS A 174 44.23 -26.44 -8.49
N LYS A 175 45.13 -27.12 -7.79
CA LYS A 175 45.74 -28.36 -8.27
C LYS A 175 44.68 -29.33 -8.74
#